data_AF-A0A246FPV3-F1
#
_entry.id   AF-A0A246FPV3-F1
#
_cell.length_a   1.000
_cell.length_b   1.000
_cell.length_c   1.000
_cell.angle_alpha   90.00
_cell.angle_beta   90.00
_cell.angle_gamma   90.00
#
_symmetry.space_group_name_H-M   'P 1'
#
loop_
_entity.id
_entity.type
_entity.pdbx_description
1 polymer ?
#
loop_
_entity_poly.entity_id
_entity_poly.type
_entity_poly.pdbx_seq_one_letter_code
_entity_poly.pdbx_strand_id
1 'polypeptide(L)'
;MTKEGRVSFFSTSIIEDIEAITNTAAGIIDLSTNQFAFAVPIKDFTFKRTLMQEHFNENYMESGKFPRATFTGRFTDASLAAATAPGSHTFRAEGDLTLHGVTHRVAVPATLELKNGQLQAFATFNVAPADYNIEIPLLVRENIAKIVRIRVVLIADPVATPGSRSAVAN
;
A
#
# COMPACT_ATOMS: atom_id res chain seq x y z
N MET A 1 -7.91 11.63 -3.98
CA MET A 1 -6.63 11.46 -3.26
C MET A 1 -6.92 11.14 -1.81
N THR A 2 -5.96 10.58 -1.08
CA THR A 2 -6.10 10.28 0.36
C THR A 2 -4.78 10.43 1.10
N LYS A 3 -4.85 10.69 2.40
CA LYS A 3 -3.72 10.65 3.35
C LYS A 3 -3.97 9.68 4.52
N GLU A 4 -5.14 9.06 4.56
CA GLU A 4 -5.60 8.20 5.66
C GLU A 4 -5.77 6.74 5.20
N GLY A 5 -4.91 6.32 4.27
CA GLY A 5 -4.89 4.95 3.80
C GLY A 5 -4.39 3.99 4.88
N ARG A 6 -5.01 2.82 4.97
CA ARG A 6 -4.62 1.77 5.90
C ARG A 6 -3.74 0.75 5.20
N VAL A 7 -2.59 0.45 5.80
CA VAL A 7 -1.72 -0.64 5.37
C VAL A 7 -1.43 -1.50 6.58
N SER A 8 -1.56 -2.81 6.41
CA SER A 8 -1.16 -3.78 7.42
C SER A 8 -0.30 -4.85 6.80
N PHE A 9 0.59 -5.43 7.60
CA PHE A 9 1.31 -6.62 7.21
C PHE A 9 1.21 -7.69 8.27
N PHE A 10 1.27 -8.94 7.82
CA PHE A 10 1.20 -10.12 8.66
C PHE A 10 2.29 -11.11 8.25
N SER A 11 3.09 -11.51 9.22
CA SER A 11 4.17 -12.49 9.12
C SER A 11 3.89 -13.59 10.13
N THR A 12 3.61 -14.80 9.64
CA THR A 12 3.42 -15.98 10.51
C THR A 12 4.61 -16.93 10.36
N SER A 13 5.11 -17.40 11.50
CA SER A 13 6.26 -18.28 11.59
C SER A 13 5.98 -19.44 12.57
N ILE A 14 6.96 -20.31 12.79
CA ILE A 14 6.80 -21.44 13.73
C ILE A 14 6.68 -20.92 15.18
N ILE A 15 7.35 -19.81 15.48
CA ILE A 15 7.53 -19.33 16.86
C ILE A 15 6.57 -18.18 17.21
N GLU A 16 6.38 -17.22 16.31
CA GLU A 16 5.60 -16.01 16.59
C GLU A 16 4.90 -15.48 15.34
N ASP A 17 3.70 -14.92 15.55
CA ASP A 17 2.99 -14.11 14.57
C ASP A 17 3.31 -12.64 14.80
N ILE A 18 3.73 -11.95 13.74
CA ILE A 18 4.05 -10.52 13.73
C ILE A 18 3.03 -9.79 12.86
N GLU A 19 2.33 -8.84 13.48
CA GLU A 19 1.40 -7.94 12.80
C GLU A 19 1.77 -6.49 13.09
N ALA A 20 1.69 -5.64 12.06
CA ALA A 20 1.74 -4.20 12.22
C ALA A 20 0.78 -3.48 11.28
N ILE A 21 0.35 -2.30 11.70
CA ILE A 21 -0.69 -1.52 11.01
C ILE A 21 -0.30 -0.04 11.03
N THR A 22 -0.53 0.65 9.91
CA THR A 22 -0.54 2.11 9.80
C THR A 22 -1.83 2.58 9.15
N ASN A 23 -2.28 3.79 9.50
CA ASN A 23 -3.40 4.48 8.84
C ASN A 23 -2.96 5.78 8.14
N THR A 24 -1.66 5.95 7.87
CA THR A 24 -1.07 7.20 7.33
C THR A 24 -0.58 7.06 5.88
N ALA A 25 -1.07 6.06 5.15
CA ALA A 25 -0.69 5.90 3.75
C ALA A 25 -1.33 7.00 2.88
N ALA A 26 -0.49 7.70 2.13
CA ALA A 26 -0.94 8.66 1.13
C ALA A 26 -1.13 7.97 -0.22
N GLY A 27 -2.21 8.28 -0.92
CA GLY A 27 -2.56 7.65 -2.18
C GLY A 27 -3.22 8.61 -3.17
N ILE A 28 -2.90 8.43 -4.45
CA ILE A 28 -3.56 9.11 -5.57
C ILE A 28 -3.94 8.07 -6.62
N ILE A 29 -5.15 8.20 -7.14
CA ILE A 29 -5.69 7.39 -8.23
C ILE A 29 -6.22 8.37 -9.27
N ASP A 30 -5.75 8.23 -10.49
CA ASP A 30 -6.22 8.98 -11.65
C ASP A 30 -6.90 7.99 -12.61
N LEU A 31 -8.23 8.03 -12.60
CA LEU A 31 -9.06 7.16 -13.46
C LEU A 31 -9.02 7.59 -14.94
N SER A 32 -8.54 8.79 -15.27
CA SER A 32 -8.44 9.26 -16.66
C SER A 32 -7.21 8.69 -17.37
N THR A 33 -6.11 8.52 -16.63
CA THR A 33 -4.85 7.97 -17.13
C THR A 33 -4.59 6.54 -16.69
N ASN A 34 -5.50 5.97 -15.89
CA ASN A 34 -5.40 4.67 -15.23
C ASN A 34 -4.19 4.57 -14.28
N GLN A 35 -3.60 5.69 -13.89
CA GLN A 35 -2.42 5.74 -13.03
C GLN A 35 -2.78 5.75 -11.56
N PHE A 36 -1.93 5.16 -10.74
CA PHE A 36 -2.04 5.29 -9.30
C PHE A 36 -0.66 5.25 -8.64
N ALA A 37 -0.57 5.90 -7.49
CA ALA A 37 0.62 5.88 -6.66
C ALA A 37 0.24 5.92 -5.19
N PHE A 38 1.04 5.27 -4.35
CA PHE A 38 0.92 5.38 -2.91
C PHE A 38 2.28 5.47 -2.24
N ALA A 39 2.30 6.08 -1.06
CA ALA A 39 3.49 6.19 -0.23
C ALA A 39 3.12 6.00 1.24
N VAL A 40 3.85 5.12 1.91
CA VAL A 40 3.62 4.73 3.31
C VAL A 40 4.83 5.14 4.14
N PRO A 41 4.68 5.97 5.17
CA PRO A 41 5.75 6.22 6.13
C PRO A 41 6.04 4.94 6.95
N ILE A 42 7.28 4.48 6.96
CA ILE A 42 7.65 3.23 7.64
C ILE A 42 7.54 3.36 9.16
N LYS A 43 7.92 4.51 9.72
CA LYS A 43 7.90 4.75 11.17
C LYS A 43 6.50 4.75 11.77
N ASP A 44 5.46 4.91 10.94
CA ASP A 44 4.07 5.01 11.39
C ASP A 44 3.40 3.65 11.58
N PHE A 45 4.11 2.55 11.29
CA PHE A 45 3.63 1.21 11.63
C PHE A 45 3.65 1.00 13.14
N THR A 46 2.47 0.71 13.69
CA THR A 46 2.28 0.35 15.10
C THR A 46 2.26 -1.16 15.26
N PHE A 47 3.03 -1.66 16.22
CA PHE A 47 3.12 -3.07 16.58
C PHE A 47 2.51 -3.30 17.96
N LYS A 48 2.15 -4.55 18.27
CA LYS A 48 1.68 -4.93 19.60
C LYS A 48 2.72 -4.69 20.71
N ARG A 49 4.01 -4.80 20.39
CA ARG A 49 5.13 -4.66 21.34
C ARG A 49 6.10 -3.60 20.83
N THR A 50 6.42 -2.62 21.66
CA THR A 50 7.33 -1.51 21.32
C THR A 50 8.69 -2.00 20.84
N LEU A 51 9.26 -3.02 21.49
CA LEU A 51 10.56 -3.60 21.08
C LEU A 51 10.54 -4.19 19.66
N MET A 52 9.41 -4.76 19.21
CA MET A 52 9.29 -5.24 17.82
C MET A 52 9.30 -4.07 16.84
N GLN A 53 8.64 -2.97 17.21
CA GLN A 53 8.62 -1.75 16.41
C GLN A 53 10.01 -1.12 16.31
N GLU A 54 10.78 -1.11 17.41
CA GLU A 54 12.18 -0.66 17.40
C GLU A 54 13.02 -1.52 16.46
N HIS A 55 12.98 -2.85 16.60
CA HIS A 55 13.72 -3.75 15.71
C HIS A 55 13.29 -3.63 14.24
N PHE A 56 11.99 -3.48 13.98
CA PHE A 56 11.47 -3.18 12.65
C PHE A 56 12.10 -1.93 12.06
N ASN A 57 12.15 -0.83 12.81
CA ASN A 57 12.64 0.44 12.31
C ASN A 57 14.16 0.51 12.19
N GLU A 58 14.90 -0.15 13.08
CA GLU A 58 16.36 -0.04 13.18
C GLU A 58 17.09 -1.17 12.44
N ASN A 59 16.66 -2.42 12.65
CA ASN A 59 17.40 -3.60 12.20
C ASN A 59 16.93 -4.15 10.85
N TYR A 60 15.69 -3.86 10.44
CA TYR A 60 15.10 -4.46 9.24
C TYR A 60 14.77 -3.44 8.16
N MET A 61 13.97 -2.42 8.48
CA MET A 61 13.53 -1.42 7.51
C MET A 61 14.44 -0.20 7.43
N GLU A 62 15.40 -0.08 8.34
CA GLU A 62 16.34 1.05 8.45
C GLU A 62 15.65 2.40 8.18
N SER A 63 14.52 2.64 8.85
CA SER A 63 13.55 3.70 8.54
C SER A 63 14.12 5.13 8.65
N GLY A 64 15.29 5.29 9.28
CA GLY A 64 16.06 6.54 9.23
C GLY A 64 16.68 6.82 7.86
N LYS A 65 17.07 5.77 7.12
CA LYS A 65 17.62 5.82 5.76
C LYS A 65 16.52 5.67 4.70
N PHE A 66 15.58 4.76 4.91
CA PHE A 66 14.47 4.48 4.00
C PHE A 66 13.13 4.81 4.66
N PRO A 67 12.77 6.10 4.79
CA PRO A 67 11.63 6.52 5.61
C PRO A 67 10.27 6.13 5.03
N ARG A 68 10.21 5.73 3.75
CA ARG A 68 8.96 5.45 3.05
C ARG A 68 9.08 4.22 2.15
N ALA A 69 8.01 3.45 2.07
CA ALA A 69 7.74 2.55 0.96
C ALA A 69 6.86 3.28 -0.07
N THR A 70 7.12 3.07 -1.35
CA THR A 70 6.34 3.70 -2.42
C THR A 70 5.94 2.69 -3.48
N PHE A 71 4.82 2.97 -4.13
CA PHE A 71 4.40 2.26 -5.32
C PHE A 71 3.97 3.29 -6.36
N THR A 72 4.34 3.08 -7.62
CA THR A 72 3.83 3.87 -8.74
C THR A 72 3.53 2.94 -9.91
N GLY A 73 2.33 3.03 -10.47
CA GLY A 73 1.91 2.12 -11.51
C GLY A 73 0.60 2.51 -12.15
N ARG A 74 -0.03 1.52 -12.77
CA ARG A 74 -1.31 1.66 -13.47
C ARG A 74 -2.18 0.44 -13.29
N PHE A 75 -3.49 0.64 -13.38
CA PHE A 75 -4.41 -0.48 -13.56
C PHE A 75 -4.35 -0.95 -15.00
N THR A 76 -4.07 -2.24 -15.18
CA THR A 76 -4.06 -2.92 -16.47
C THR A 76 -5.33 -3.72 -16.58
N ASP A 77 -6.35 -3.14 -17.22
CA ASP A 77 -7.52 -3.80 -17.81
C ASP A 77 -8.40 -2.72 -18.46
N ALA A 78 -9.03 -3.04 -19.60
CA ALA A 78 -9.56 -2.04 -20.54
C ALA A 78 -10.83 -1.29 -20.06
N SER A 79 -11.38 -1.58 -18.88
CA SER A 79 -12.60 -0.92 -18.40
C SER A 79 -12.50 -0.46 -16.95
N LEU A 80 -11.67 0.55 -16.68
CA LEU A 80 -11.82 1.34 -15.44
C LEU A 80 -13.14 2.11 -15.40
N ALA A 81 -13.85 2.25 -16.53
CA ALA A 81 -15.25 2.67 -16.56
C ALA A 81 -16.15 1.74 -15.74
N ALA A 82 -15.80 0.45 -15.59
CA ALA A 82 -16.50 -0.43 -14.67
C ALA A 82 -16.30 -0.02 -13.20
N ALA A 83 -15.16 0.58 -12.83
CA ALA A 83 -14.91 1.03 -11.45
C ALA A 83 -15.84 2.16 -10.99
N THR A 84 -16.52 2.86 -11.92
CA THR A 84 -17.57 3.84 -11.59
C THR A 84 -18.97 3.22 -11.53
N ALA A 85 -19.13 1.98 -11.99
CA ALA A 85 -20.39 1.25 -11.84
C ALA A 85 -20.55 0.76 -10.39
N PRO A 86 -21.77 0.74 -9.85
CA PRO A 86 -22.02 0.20 -8.51
C PRO A 86 -21.49 -1.23 -8.38
N GLY A 87 -20.84 -1.51 -7.26
CA GLY A 87 -20.28 -2.84 -6.94
C GLY A 87 -18.76 -2.87 -6.90
N SER A 88 -18.24 -4.08 -6.70
CA SER A 88 -16.83 -4.36 -6.53
C SER A 88 -16.24 -4.94 -7.81
N HIS A 89 -15.15 -4.36 -8.28
CA HIS A 89 -14.54 -4.70 -9.57
C HIS A 89 -13.06 -5.02 -9.38
N THR A 90 -12.62 -6.17 -9.87
CA THR A 90 -11.21 -6.60 -9.79
C THR A 90 -10.45 -6.18 -11.05
N PHE A 91 -9.27 -5.63 -10.83
CA PHE A 91 -8.31 -5.16 -11.83
C PHE A 91 -6.94 -5.74 -11.51
N ARG A 92 -6.04 -5.71 -12.48
CA ARG A 92 -4.61 -5.91 -12.21
C ARG A 92 -3.92 -4.57 -12.02
N ALA A 93 -3.16 -4.43 -10.95
CA ALA A 93 -2.34 -3.29 -10.63
C ALA A 93 -0.88 -3.64 -10.94
N GLU A 94 -0.29 -2.99 -11.95
CA GLU A 94 1.10 -3.22 -12.35
C GLU A 94 1.93 -1.96 -12.16
N GLY A 95 3.09 -2.10 -11.54
CA GLY A 95 3.95 -0.95 -11.26
C GLY A 95 5.17 -1.29 -10.44
N ASP A 96 5.90 -0.24 -10.10
CA ASP A 96 7.18 -0.32 -9.41
C ASP A 96 6.96 -0.14 -7.91
N LEU A 97 7.22 -1.20 -7.14
CA LEU A 97 7.23 -1.18 -5.68
C LEU A 97 8.65 -0.92 -5.21
N THR A 98 8.85 0.19 -4.51
CA THR A 98 10.11 0.52 -3.85
C THR A 98 9.97 0.32 -2.35
N LEU A 99 10.79 -0.56 -1.79
CA LEU A 99 10.85 -0.90 -0.38
C LEU A 99 12.32 -1.04 0.01
N HIS A 100 12.71 -0.43 1.14
CA HIS A 100 14.09 -0.51 1.63
C HIS A 100 15.16 -0.11 0.59
N GLY A 101 14.85 0.90 -0.24
CA GLY A 101 15.74 1.40 -1.30
C GLY A 101 15.84 0.53 -2.56
N VAL A 102 15.19 -0.65 -2.57
CA VAL A 102 15.16 -1.56 -3.72
C VAL A 102 13.82 -1.43 -4.44
N THR A 103 13.86 -1.34 -5.77
CA THR A 103 12.67 -1.24 -6.62
C THR A 103 12.49 -2.51 -7.43
N HIS A 104 11.28 -3.09 -7.35
CA HIS A 104 10.87 -4.23 -8.17
C HIS A 104 9.56 -3.95 -8.88
N ARG A 105 9.45 -4.42 -10.12
CA ARG A 105 8.19 -4.42 -10.85
C ARG A 105 7.31 -5.55 -10.32
N VAL A 106 6.11 -5.21 -9.88
CA VAL A 106 5.12 -6.17 -9.36
C VAL A 106 3.79 -6.01 -10.08
N ALA A 107 3.04 -7.11 -10.12
CA ALA A 107 1.69 -7.18 -10.68
C ALA A 107 0.77 -7.85 -9.64
N VAL A 108 -0.18 -7.10 -9.09
CA VAL A 108 -1.04 -7.56 -7.99
C VAL A 108 -2.52 -7.41 -8.35
N PRO A 109 -3.39 -8.32 -7.91
CA PRO A 109 -4.83 -8.10 -8.02
C PRO A 109 -5.23 -6.95 -7.09
N ALA A 110 -6.04 -6.04 -7.62
CA ALA A 110 -6.61 -4.93 -6.89
C ALA A 110 -8.12 -4.89 -7.12
N THR A 111 -8.87 -4.54 -6.09
CA THR A 111 -10.31 -4.39 -6.15
C THR A 111 -10.66 -2.92 -5.96
N LEU A 112 -11.46 -2.36 -6.85
CA LEU A 112 -12.01 -1.01 -6.73
C LEU A 112 -13.52 -1.08 -6.49
N GLU A 113 -14.01 -0.26 -5.58
CA GLU A 113 -15.43 -0.12 -5.26
C GLU A 113 -15.76 1.36 -5.07
N LEU A 114 -16.73 1.87 -5.84
CA LEU A 114 -17.28 3.20 -5.62
C LEU A 114 -18.42 3.12 -4.61
N LYS A 115 -18.23 3.71 -3.42
CA LYS A 115 -19.20 3.68 -2.33
C LYS A 115 -19.39 5.07 -1.75
N ASN A 116 -20.63 5.54 -1.71
CA ASN A 116 -20.99 6.87 -1.17
C ASN A 116 -20.19 8.03 -1.81
N GLY A 117 -19.86 7.93 -3.10
CA GLY A 117 -19.06 8.93 -3.81
C GLY A 117 -17.55 8.87 -3.53
N GLN A 118 -17.07 7.93 -2.73
CA GLN A 118 -15.66 7.68 -2.46
C GLN A 118 -15.18 6.41 -3.17
N LEU A 119 -14.00 6.48 -3.77
CA LEU A 119 -13.37 5.33 -4.38
C LEU A 119 -12.57 4.57 -3.32
N GLN A 120 -12.94 3.31 -3.09
CA GLN A 120 -12.23 2.40 -2.21
C GLN A 120 -11.37 1.45 -3.03
N ALA A 121 -10.08 1.37 -2.73
CA ALA A 121 -9.15 0.47 -3.37
C ALA A 121 -8.57 -0.53 -2.36
N PHE A 122 -8.61 -1.80 -2.71
CA PHE A 122 -8.13 -2.91 -1.89
C PHE A 122 -7.09 -3.71 -2.65
N ALA A 123 -5.98 -4.03 -2.01
CA ALA A 123 -4.99 -4.95 -2.57
C ALA A 123 -4.44 -5.86 -1.47
N THR A 124 -4.21 -7.12 -1.81
CA THR A 124 -3.48 -8.06 -0.96
C THR A 124 -2.42 -8.74 -1.79
N PHE A 125 -1.18 -8.69 -1.33
CA PHE A 125 -0.04 -9.27 -2.02
C PHE A 125 1.02 -9.71 -1.03
N ASN A 126 2.01 -10.45 -1.53
CA ASN A 126 3.07 -11.03 -0.73
C ASN A 126 4.40 -10.36 -1.09
N VAL A 127 5.24 -10.15 -0.08
CA VAL A 127 6.59 -9.60 -0.23
C VAL A 127 7.57 -10.54 0.45
N ALA A 128 8.67 -10.90 -0.21
CA ALA A 128 9.80 -11.52 0.43
C ALA A 128 10.77 -10.42 0.91
N PRO A 129 11.09 -10.31 2.21
CA PRO A 129 12.04 -9.31 2.70
C PRO A 129 13.40 -9.38 1.98
N ALA A 130 13.84 -10.59 1.64
CA ALA A 130 15.08 -10.83 0.92
C ALA A 130 15.13 -10.17 -0.48
N ASP A 131 13.99 -10.05 -1.18
CA ASP A 131 13.93 -9.40 -2.49
C ASP A 131 14.27 -7.90 -2.39
N TYR A 132 14.09 -7.31 -1.22
CA TYR A 132 14.28 -5.88 -0.96
C TYR A 132 15.51 -5.59 -0.09
N ASN A 133 16.49 -6.50 -0.05
CA ASN A 133 17.70 -6.37 0.77
C ASN A 133 17.41 -6.15 2.26
N ILE A 134 16.31 -6.70 2.77
CA ILE A 134 16.00 -6.72 4.20
C ILE A 134 16.56 -8.03 4.76
N GLU A 135 17.68 -7.94 5.46
CA GLU A 135 18.36 -9.11 6.01
C GLU A 135 17.68 -9.58 7.30
N ILE A 136 17.35 -10.87 7.36
CA ILE A 136 16.83 -11.51 8.58
C ILE A 136 17.96 -12.36 9.18
N PRO A 137 18.50 -12.01 10.35
CA PRO A 137 19.57 -12.77 10.99
C PRO A 137 19.17 -14.23 11.25
N LEU A 138 20.12 -15.15 11.10
CA LEU A 138 19.90 -16.59 11.29
C LEU A 138 19.31 -16.93 12.66
N LEU A 139 19.67 -16.16 13.70
CA LEU A 139 19.20 -16.37 15.07
C LEU A 139 17.68 -16.21 15.23
N VAL A 140 17.05 -15.38 14.39
CA VAL A 140 15.62 -15.02 14.49
C VAL A 140 14.80 -15.47 13.28
N ARG A 141 15.41 -16.22 12.36
CA ARG A 141 14.77 -16.70 11.12
C ARG A 141 13.52 -17.56 11.34
N GLU A 142 13.41 -18.20 12.51
CA GLU A 142 12.25 -19.03 12.87
C GLU A 142 11.11 -18.20 13.46
N ASN A 143 11.36 -16.90 13.74
CA ASN A 143 10.41 -15.93 14.26
C ASN A 143 9.83 -15.04 13.15
N ILE A 144 10.49 -14.94 11.99
CA ILE A 144 10.12 -14.02 10.91
C ILE A 144 9.86 -14.82 9.63
N ALA A 145 8.71 -14.59 9.00
CA ALA A 145 8.31 -15.28 7.79
C ALA A 145 9.20 -14.88 6.60
N LYS A 146 9.54 -15.85 5.76
CA LYS A 146 10.19 -15.60 4.46
C LYS A 146 9.30 -14.80 3.50
N ILE A 147 7.99 -14.89 3.68
CA ILE A 147 6.98 -14.22 2.89
C ILE A 147 6.03 -13.51 3.84
N VAL A 148 5.90 -12.20 3.67
CA VAL A 148 5.05 -11.33 4.47
C VAL A 148 3.84 -10.95 3.63
N ARG A 149 2.64 -11.15 4.16
CA ARG A 149 1.39 -10.73 3.50
C ARG A 149 1.15 -9.26 3.79
N ILE A 150 0.96 -8.47 2.75
CA ILE A 150 0.62 -7.04 2.81
C ILE A 150 -0.85 -6.88 2.41
N ARG A 151 -1.58 -6.08 3.18
CA ARG A 151 -2.95 -5.64 2.84
C ARG A 151 -3.01 -4.12 2.82
N VAL A 152 -3.53 -3.59 1.73
CA VAL A 152 -3.69 -2.16 1.49
C VAL A 152 -5.17 -1.85 1.33
N VAL A 153 -5.63 -0.81 2.03
CA VAL A 153 -6.96 -0.23 1.89
C VAL A 153 -6.81 1.28 1.75
N LEU A 154 -7.17 1.82 0.59
CA LEU A 154 -7.19 3.27 0.35
C LEU A 154 -8.63 3.70 0.16
N ILE A 155 -9.03 4.76 0.86
CA ILE A 155 -10.31 5.44 0.63
C ILE A 155 -9.95 6.81 0.09
N ALA A 156 -10.23 7.03 -1.19
CA ALA A 156 -9.86 8.25 -1.90
C ALA A 156 -11.10 9.04 -2.30
N ASP A 157 -11.09 10.33 -1.96
CA ASP A 157 -12.06 11.25 -2.51
C ASP A 157 -11.73 11.54 -3.99
N PRO A 158 -12.73 11.82 -4.84
CA PRO A 158 -12.50 12.33 -6.18
C PRO A 158 -11.60 13.57 -6.10
N VAL A 159 -10.53 13.61 -6.90
CA VAL A 159 -9.78 14.86 -7.06
C VAL A 159 -10.65 15.78 -7.90
N ALA A 160 -11.22 16.82 -7.29
CA ALA A 160 -11.86 17.88 -8.05
C ALA A 160 -10.82 18.51 -8.96
N THR A 161 -10.96 18.34 -10.28
CA THR A 161 -10.14 19.04 -11.26
C THR A 161 -10.25 20.55 -10.97
N PRO A 162 -9.15 21.31 -10.88
CA PRO A 162 -9.24 22.76 -10.77
C PRO A 162 -9.87 23.28 -12.06
N GLY A 163 -11.18 23.49 -12.06
CA GLY A 163 -11.93 23.84 -13.27
C GLY A 163 -13.44 24.00 -13.10
N SER A 164 -14.08 23.37 -12.12
CA SER A 164 -15.53 23.56 -11.90
C SER A 164 -15.84 24.60 -10.82
N ARG A 165 -15.45 25.87 -11.05
CA ARG A 165 -16.21 26.97 -10.46
C ARG A 165 -17.38 27.25 -11.41
N SER A 166 -18.54 26.71 -11.06
CA SER A 166 -19.81 27.01 -11.70
C SER A 166 -20.04 28.52 -11.65
N ALA A 167 -20.07 29.15 -12.82
CA ALA A 167 -20.63 30.47 -12.99
C ALA A 167 -22.16 30.33 -12.86
N VAL A 168 -22.70 30.76 -11.73
CA VAL A 168 -24.12 31.10 -11.63
C VAL A 168 -24.23 32.41 -10.85
N ALA A 169 -24.21 33.50 -11.62
CA ALA A 169 -24.79 34.77 -11.21
C ALA A 169 -25.66 35.20 -12.40
N ASN A 170 -26.96 35.05 -12.23
CA ASN A 170 -28.00 35.81 -12.92
C ASN A 170 -28.96 36.29 -11.84
#